data_AF-A0A377M103-F1
#
_entry.id   AF-A0A377M103-F1
#
_cell.length_a   1.000
_cell.length_b   1.000
_cell.length_c   1.000
_cell.angle_alpha   90.00
_cell.angle_beta   90.00
_cell.angle_gamma   90.00
#
_symmetry.space_group_name_H-M   'P 1'
#
loop_
_entity.id
_entity.type
_entity.pdbx_description
1 polymer ?
#
loop_
_entity_poly.entity_id
_entity_poly.type
_entity_poly.pdbx_seq_one_letter_code
_entity_poly.pdbx_strand_id
1 'polypeptide(L)' 'MLKHIAQLAVKRQCGRLEWSVLDWNQPAIDFYLSIGALPQSEWVRYRLDGEALLKFAG' A
#
# COMPACT_ATOMS: atom_id res chain seq x y z
N MET A 1 1.01 -10.25 -12.39
CA MET A 1 0.50 -10.46 -11.01
C MET A 1 -0.52 -9.40 -10.57
N LEU A 2 -0.15 -8.10 -10.54
CA LEU A 2 -1.05 -7.04 -10.03
C LEU A 2 -2.44 -7.01 -10.72
N LYS A 3 -2.49 -7.19 -12.05
CA LYS A 3 -3.74 -7.33 -12.82
C LYS A 3 -4.64 -8.46 -12.31
N HIS A 4 -4.08 -9.59 -11.93
CA HIS A 4 -4.84 -10.73 -11.41
C HIS A 4 -5.45 -10.43 -10.04
N ILE A 5 -4.71 -9.72 -9.18
CA ILE A 5 -5.22 -9.27 -7.88
C ILE A 5 -6.35 -8.25 -8.06
N ALA A 6 -6.19 -7.31 -8.99
CA ALA A 6 -7.25 -6.34 -9.32
C ALA A 6 -8.53 -7.02 -9.83
N GLN A 7 -8.40 -8.04 -10.70
CA GLN A 7 -9.54 -8.85 -11.14
C GLN A 7 -10.26 -9.54 -9.97
N LEU A 8 -9.50 -10.07 -9.00
CA LEU A 8 -10.07 -10.70 -7.82
C LEU A 8 -10.79 -9.68 -6.91
N ALA A 9 -10.21 -8.50 -6.73
CA ALA A 9 -10.81 -7.40 -5.97
C ALA A 9 -12.17 -6.99 -6.56
N VAL A 10 -12.23 -6.82 -7.89
CA VAL A 10 -13.49 -6.54 -8.60
C VAL A 10 -14.50 -7.68 -8.43
N LYS A 11 -14.08 -8.95 -8.63
CA LYS A 11 -14.96 -10.12 -8.46
C LYS A 11 -15.56 -10.20 -7.04
N ARG A 12 -14.82 -9.72 -6.04
CA ARG A 12 -15.23 -9.70 -4.62
C ARG A 12 -15.91 -8.40 -4.19
N GLN A 13 -16.20 -7.49 -5.12
CA GLN A 13 -16.83 -6.19 -4.83
C GLN A 13 -16.02 -5.33 -3.83
N CYS A 14 -14.69 -5.46 -3.85
CA CYS A 14 -13.82 -4.60 -3.06
C CYS A 14 -13.79 -3.19 -3.67
N GLY A 15 -13.92 -2.16 -2.83
CA GLY A 15 -13.94 -0.76 -3.29
C GLY A 15 -12.58 -0.19 -3.70
N ARG A 16 -11.46 -0.83 -3.30
CA ARG A 16 -10.10 -0.38 -3.61
C ARG A 16 -9.07 -1.50 -3.53
N LEU A 17 -7.94 -1.30 -4.21
CA LEU A 17 -6.71 -2.07 -4.08
C LEU A 17 -5.59 -1.09 -3.75
N GLU A 18 -4.93 -1.28 -2.62
CA GLU A 18 -3.90 -0.37 -2.11
C GLU A 18 -2.62 -1.14 -1.76
N TRP A 19 -1.47 -0.51 -1.91
CA TRP A 19 -0.16 -1.07 -1.58
C TRP A 19 0.84 0.06 -1.26
N SER A 20 2.01 -0.32 -0.75
CA SER A 20 3.11 0.62 -0.50
C SER A 20 4.25 0.37 -1.49
N VAL A 21 4.94 1.45 -1.82
CA VAL A 21 6.20 1.45 -2.57
C VAL A 21 7.25 2.19 -1.76
N LEU A 22 8.52 1.84 -1.93
CA LEU A 22 9.62 2.64 -1.40
C LEU A 22 9.72 3.93 -2.21
N ASP A 23 9.86 5.06 -1.53
CA ASP A 23 9.87 6.40 -2.13
C ASP A 23 10.94 6.60 -3.20
N TRP A 24 12.07 5.92 -3.07
CA TRP A 24 13.18 5.96 -4.03
C TRP A 24 13.01 5.04 -5.24
N ASN A 25 11.99 4.18 -5.28
CA ASN A 25 11.79 3.23 -6.38
C ASN A 25 11.04 3.86 -7.56
N GLN A 26 11.70 4.80 -8.25
CA GLN A 26 11.12 5.54 -9.36
C GLN A 26 10.52 4.63 -10.47
N PRO A 27 11.18 3.54 -10.91
CA PRO A 27 10.60 2.67 -11.95
C PRO A 27 9.25 2.06 -11.53
N ALA A 28 9.10 1.69 -10.25
CA ALA A 28 7.83 1.17 -9.75
C ALA A 28 6.77 2.28 -9.64
N ILE A 29 7.16 3.47 -9.16
CA ILE A 29 6.30 4.65 -9.06
C ILE A 29 5.74 5.02 -10.44
N ASP A 30 6.60 5.12 -11.45
CA ASP A 30 6.21 5.44 -12.82
C ASP A 30 5.24 4.41 -13.38
N PHE A 31 5.50 3.12 -13.14
CA PHE A 31 4.58 2.06 -13.51
C PHE A 31 3.20 2.22 -12.83
N TYR A 32 3.14 2.50 -11.53
CA TYR A 32 1.87 2.69 -10.82
C TYR A 32 1.10 3.92 -11.31
N LEU A 33 1.79 5.02 -11.58
CA LEU A 33 1.18 6.22 -12.16
C LEU A 33 0.64 5.94 -13.56
N SER A 34 1.37 5.20 -14.39
CA SER A 34 0.94 4.84 -15.77
C SER A 34 -0.36 4.01 -15.82
N ILE A 35 -0.67 3.28 -14.74
CA ILE A 35 -1.91 2.50 -14.63
C ILE A 35 -3.02 3.22 -13.83
N GLY A 36 -2.81 4.51 -13.51
CA GLY A 36 -3.78 5.36 -12.84
C GLY A 36 -3.86 5.20 -11.32
N ALA A 37 -2.90 4.53 -10.68
CA ALA A 37 -2.81 4.51 -9.23
C ALA A 37 -2.29 5.87 -8.71
N LEU A 38 -2.79 6.31 -7.55
CA LEU A 38 -2.45 7.61 -6.97
C LEU A 38 -1.82 7.45 -5.57
N PRO A 39 -0.80 8.25 -5.23
CA PRO A 39 -0.23 8.25 -3.89
C PRO A 39 -1.23 8.81 -2.87
N GLN A 40 -1.23 8.26 -1.66
CA GLN A 40 -2.00 8.78 -0.52
C GLN A 40 -1.11 9.69 0.34
N SER A 41 -0.70 10.84 -0.20
CA SER A 41 0.33 11.71 0.39
C SER A 41 -0.09 12.45 1.67
N GLU A 42 -1.38 12.48 1.98
CA GLU A 42 -1.89 13.10 3.21
C GLU A 42 -1.66 12.23 4.47
N TRP A 43 -1.29 10.96 4.28
CA TRP A 43 -1.18 9.99 5.37
C TRP A 43 0.27 9.58 5.63
N VAL A 44 0.74 9.77 6.86
CA VAL A 44 2.02 9.22 7.33
C VAL A 44 1.77 7.91 8.07
N ARG A 45 2.35 6.82 7.58
CA ARG A 45 2.19 5.51 8.22
C ARG A 45 3.12 5.38 9.43
N TYR A 46 2.53 5.25 10.62
CA TYR A 46 3.25 4.89 11.85
C TYR A 46 3.18 3.38 12.09
N ARG A 47 4.15 2.86 12.84
CA ARG A 47 4.18 1.48 13.30
C ARG A 47 4.67 1.44 14.75
N LEU A 48 3.98 0.65 15.57
CA LEU A 48 4.44 0.25 16.88
C LEU A 48 4.64 -1.27 16.86
N ASP A 49 5.87 -1.72 17.00
CA ASP A 49 6.24 -3.13 16.98
C ASP A 49 7.38 -3.44 17.98
N GLY A 50 7.74 -4.73 18.07
CA GLY A 50 8.85 -5.21 18.89
C GLY A 50 8.73 -4.83 20.37
N GLU A 51 9.87 -4.49 20.96
CA GLU A 51 9.97 -4.13 22.38
C GLU A 51 9.15 -2.89 22.73
N ALA A 52 9.02 -1.92 21.81
CA ALA A 52 8.22 -0.73 22.03
C ALA A 52 6.73 -1.07 22.18
N LEU A 53 6.22 -2.02 21.40
CA LEU A 53 4.86 -2.53 21.55
C LEU A 53 4.68 -3.25 22.89
N LEU A 54 5.60 -4.14 23.26
CA LEU A 54 5.54 -4.88 24.53
C LEU A 54 5.52 -3.93 25.73
N LYS A 55 6.41 -2.93 25.75
CA LYS A 55 6.46 -1.91 26.80
C LYS A 55 5.20 -1.06 26.87
N PHE A 56 4.57 -0.77 25.73
CA PHE A 56 3.34 0.00 25.69
C PHE A 56 2.12 -0.80 26.20
N ALA A 57 2.11 -2.11 26.00
CA ALA A 57 1.00 -2.98 26.41
C ALA A 57 0.92 -3.21 27.93
N GLY A 58 2.05 -3.13 28.64
CA GLY A 58 2.15 -3.34 30.10
C GLY A 58 3.17 -4.39 30.48
#